data_AF-A0A3E2GSZ6-F1
#
_entry.id   AF-A0A3E2GSZ6-F1
#
_cell.length_a   1.000
_cell.length_b   1.000
_cell.length_c   1.000
_cell.angle_alpha   90.00
_cell.angle_beta   90.00
_cell.angle_gamma   90.00
#
_symmetry.space_group_name_H-M   'P 1'
#
loop_
_entity.id
_entity.type
_entity.pdbx_description
1 polymer ?
#
loop_
_entity_poly.entity_id
_entity_poly.type
_entity_poly.pdbx_seq_one_letter_code
_entity_poly.pdbx_strand_id
1 'polypeptide(L)'
;MSEPLAVAASANRTHWVGFKLPLFRVNQLLWWIFGLFSRAARLSSLDYIVHSTDKVPQSALYNRKIAESLGIYQQWEKLVEEFTKRHLTKPVDRISAIAGLAEKRHKETNDQYLMGLWSNDLQNHLLWCVVDPAKTSRITQLSDAPTWSWVAVNSAVRFPKRPYDMHRFESPMPSPIGNAISIEEVELERKGQNQFTQLSPARITLEGRLIHASMQNTRHKNPKQDFFFDWVALDEKQRTCGHVILDSERFHVNGLSVECLWIDPGVAEDLDLDPEPERYTGGFGLALLRTPDTTGRPIYIRIGFVQFAGAVIKWIDKVEVSIISII
;
A
#
# COMPACT_ATOMS: atom_id res chain seq x y z
N MET A 1 23.93 -50.90 50.17
CA MET A 1 24.90 -49.88 49.70
C MET A 1 25.18 -50.18 48.25
N SER A 2 24.55 -49.43 47.37
CA SER A 2 24.50 -49.68 45.93
C SER A 2 24.36 -48.33 45.24
N GLU A 3 25.36 -47.92 44.46
CA GLU A 3 25.18 -47.02 43.31
C GLU A 3 26.45 -46.99 42.42
N PRO A 4 26.32 -47.04 41.08
CA PRO A 4 27.42 -47.03 40.12
C PRO A 4 27.52 -45.76 39.24
N LEU A 5 28.71 -45.58 38.65
CA LEU A 5 29.08 -44.99 37.34
C LEU A 5 28.19 -43.91 36.68
N ALA A 6 28.78 -42.74 36.41
CA ALA A 6 28.39 -41.87 35.30
C ALA A 6 29.61 -41.38 34.50
N VAL A 7 29.50 -41.58 33.19
CA VAL A 7 30.48 -41.41 32.12
C VAL A 7 30.57 -39.95 31.67
N ALA A 8 31.79 -39.50 31.37
CA ALA A 8 32.10 -38.20 30.79
C ALA A 8 31.66 -38.12 29.31
N ALA A 9 31.08 -36.99 28.91
CA ALA A 9 30.96 -36.58 27.51
C ALA A 9 31.37 -35.11 27.35
N SER A 10 32.46 -34.91 26.60
CA SER A 10 32.97 -33.60 26.17
C SER A 10 32.09 -32.98 25.10
N ALA A 11 31.74 -31.71 25.23
CA ALA A 11 31.18 -30.92 24.13
C ALA A 11 32.09 -29.72 23.82
N ASN A 12 32.62 -29.73 22.59
CA ASN A 12 33.48 -28.71 22.01
C ASN A 12 32.85 -27.32 22.03
N ARG A 13 33.65 -26.33 22.41
CA ARG A 13 33.37 -24.90 22.19
C ARG A 13 33.67 -24.54 20.73
N THR A 14 32.68 -23.97 20.04
CA THR A 14 32.94 -23.10 18.90
C THR A 14 32.13 -21.82 19.05
N HIS A 15 32.84 -20.71 18.90
CA HIS A 15 32.45 -19.33 19.16
C HIS A 15 31.32 -18.85 18.24
N TRP A 16 30.27 -18.26 18.84
CA TRP A 16 29.40 -17.29 18.17
C TRP A 16 29.68 -15.91 18.75
N VAL A 17 30.27 -15.03 17.93
CA VAL A 17 30.45 -13.60 18.26
C VAL A 17 29.09 -12.93 18.04
N GLY A 18 28.51 -12.45 19.14
CA GLY A 18 27.16 -11.89 19.17
C GLY A 18 27.07 -10.47 18.63
N PHE A 19 26.09 -10.23 17.76
CA PHE A 19 25.41 -8.94 17.66
C PHE A 19 24.18 -8.98 18.57
N LYS A 20 24.31 -8.44 19.79
CA LYS A 20 23.18 -8.22 20.70
C LYS A 20 22.38 -7.00 20.25
N LEU A 21 21.29 -7.21 19.51
CA LEU A 21 20.17 -6.26 19.51
C LEU A 21 19.37 -6.46 20.81
N PRO A 22 18.95 -5.39 21.51
CA PRO A 22 18.19 -5.52 22.75
C PRO A 22 16.78 -6.06 22.45
N LEU A 23 16.59 -7.36 22.72
CA LEU A 23 15.34 -8.14 22.65
C LEU A 23 14.14 -7.56 23.44
N PHE A 24 14.34 -6.46 24.18
CA PHE A 24 13.34 -5.95 25.12
C PHE A 24 12.27 -5.03 24.52
N ARG A 25 12.39 -4.56 23.27
CA ARG A 25 11.34 -3.71 22.62
C ARG A 25 10.47 -4.43 21.59
N VAL A 26 10.90 -5.59 21.08
CA VAL A 26 10.15 -6.37 20.07
C VAL A 26 8.99 -7.15 20.72
N ASN A 27 9.17 -7.67 21.93
CA ASN A 27 8.11 -8.43 22.62
C ASN A 27 6.92 -7.58 23.06
N GLN A 28 7.14 -6.31 23.43
CA GLN A 28 6.03 -5.38 23.72
C GLN A 28 5.21 -5.06 22.46
N LEU A 29 5.86 -5.01 21.29
CA LEU A 29 5.22 -4.87 19.99
C LEU A 29 4.34 -6.09 19.67
N LEU A 30 4.87 -7.30 19.90
CA LEU A 30 4.15 -8.54 19.67
C LEU A 30 2.93 -8.67 20.58
N TRP A 31 3.01 -8.30 21.86
CA TRP A 31 1.87 -8.34 22.78
C TRP A 31 0.80 -7.28 22.47
N TRP A 32 1.17 -6.06 22.06
CA TRP A 32 0.21 -5.05 21.62
C TRP A 32 -0.46 -5.40 20.28
N ILE A 33 0.31 -5.95 19.34
CA ILE A 33 -0.19 -6.43 18.05
C ILE A 33 -1.08 -7.67 18.25
N PHE A 34 -0.70 -8.61 19.12
CA PHE A 34 -1.59 -9.71 19.54
C PHE A 34 -2.87 -9.20 20.21
N GLY A 35 -2.83 -8.08 20.94
CA GLY A 35 -4.02 -7.40 21.49
C GLY A 35 -4.99 -6.89 20.41
N LEU A 36 -4.47 -6.36 19.30
CA LEU A 36 -5.25 -5.99 18.10
C LEU A 36 -5.80 -7.23 17.38
N PHE A 37 -4.99 -8.29 17.20
CA PHE A 37 -5.42 -9.55 16.57
C PHE A 37 -6.44 -10.32 17.44
N SER A 38 -6.33 -10.28 18.77
CA SER A 38 -7.24 -10.97 19.68
C SER A 38 -8.56 -10.22 19.90
N ARG A 39 -8.60 -8.89 19.78
CA ARG A 39 -9.87 -8.12 19.76
C ARG A 39 -10.56 -8.14 18.40
N ALA A 40 -9.82 -8.24 17.30
CA ALA A 40 -10.41 -8.46 15.97
C ALA A 40 -11.02 -9.87 15.84
N ALA A 41 -10.46 -10.87 16.54
CA ALA A 41 -10.99 -12.23 16.58
C ALA A 41 -12.16 -12.44 17.57
N ARG A 42 -12.58 -11.41 18.31
CA ARG A 42 -13.63 -11.49 19.35
C ARG A 42 -14.74 -10.45 19.17
N LEU A 43 -15.23 -10.28 17.95
CA LEU A 43 -16.57 -9.74 17.70
C LEU A 43 -17.23 -10.59 16.61
N SER A 44 -17.42 -11.85 16.97
CA SER A 44 -18.41 -12.71 16.35
C SER A 44 -19.79 -12.26 16.83
N SER A 45 -20.44 -11.33 16.13
CA SER A 45 -21.90 -11.24 16.18
C SER A 45 -22.51 -12.40 15.37
N LEU A 46 -22.07 -13.63 15.68
CA LEU A 46 -22.32 -14.88 14.95
C LEU A 46 -23.51 -15.69 15.46
N ASP A 47 -24.37 -15.15 16.32
CA ASP A 47 -25.50 -15.93 16.86
C ASP A 47 -26.85 -15.67 16.17
N TYR A 48 -26.92 -14.82 15.14
CA TYR A 48 -28.22 -14.51 14.51
C TYR A 48 -28.58 -15.37 13.28
N ILE A 49 -27.69 -16.22 12.77
CA ILE A 49 -27.99 -17.08 11.59
C ILE A 49 -27.65 -18.55 11.85
N VAL A 50 -28.05 -19.11 13.01
CA VAL A 50 -27.88 -20.55 13.29
C VAL A 50 -29.22 -21.28 13.50
N HIS A 51 -30.34 -20.70 13.05
CA HIS A 51 -31.65 -21.36 13.13
C HIS A 51 -32.42 -21.51 11.80
N SER A 52 -31.78 -21.31 10.64
CA SER A 52 -32.38 -21.73 9.37
C SER A 52 -31.51 -22.79 8.68
N THR A 53 -32.11 -23.94 8.39
CA THR A 53 -31.55 -25.07 7.64
C THR A 53 -31.51 -24.85 6.13
N ASP A 54 -31.63 -23.60 5.66
CA ASP A 54 -31.61 -23.30 4.23
C ASP A 54 -30.18 -23.16 3.69
N LYS A 55 -29.95 -23.74 2.50
CA LYS A 55 -28.67 -23.69 1.79
C LYS A 55 -28.24 -22.23 1.59
N VAL A 56 -27.11 -21.84 2.16
CA VAL A 56 -26.53 -20.50 1.97
C VAL A 56 -26.31 -20.25 0.46
N PRO A 57 -26.81 -19.16 -0.14
CA PRO A 57 -26.62 -18.84 -1.54
C PRO A 57 -25.13 -18.73 -1.92
N GLN A 58 -24.74 -19.18 -3.11
CA GLN A 58 -23.35 -19.10 -3.59
C GLN A 58 -22.82 -17.65 -3.63
N SER A 59 -23.69 -16.68 -3.97
CA SER A 59 -23.37 -15.26 -3.92
C SER A 59 -23.03 -14.77 -2.50
N ALA A 60 -23.70 -15.29 -1.47
CA ALA A 60 -23.40 -14.96 -0.08
C ALA A 60 -22.06 -15.56 0.38
N LEU A 61 -21.72 -16.77 -0.06
CA LEU A 61 -20.41 -17.38 0.20
C LEU A 61 -19.28 -16.64 -0.55
N TYR A 62 -19.53 -16.22 -1.79
CA TYR A 62 -18.60 -15.42 -2.58
C TYR A 62 -18.35 -14.05 -1.95
N ASN A 63 -19.42 -13.33 -1.58
CA ASN A 63 -19.34 -12.05 -0.90
C ASN A 63 -18.63 -12.16 0.46
N ARG A 64 -18.86 -13.25 1.19
CA ARG A 64 -18.13 -13.55 2.43
C ARG A 64 -16.63 -13.71 2.18
N LYS A 65 -16.24 -14.50 1.18
CA LYS A 65 -14.82 -14.71 0.83
C LYS A 65 -14.16 -13.40 0.40
N ILE A 66 -14.85 -12.56 -0.37
CA ILE A 66 -14.39 -11.20 -0.72
C ILE A 66 -14.22 -10.36 0.54
N ALA A 67 -15.22 -10.26 1.41
CA ALA A 67 -15.15 -9.47 2.64
C ALA A 67 -14.03 -9.93 3.58
N GLU A 68 -13.83 -11.24 3.72
CA GLU A 68 -12.72 -11.83 4.47
C GLU A 68 -11.37 -11.43 3.86
N SER A 69 -11.23 -11.50 2.53
CA SER A 69 -10.01 -11.08 1.83
C SER A 69 -9.72 -9.58 1.95
N LEU A 70 -10.74 -8.72 1.76
CA LEU A 70 -10.62 -7.27 1.95
C LEU A 70 -10.21 -6.92 3.38
N GLY A 71 -10.83 -7.59 4.36
CA GLY A 71 -10.50 -7.41 5.78
C GLY A 71 -9.04 -7.76 6.10
N ILE A 72 -8.45 -8.73 5.40
CA ILE A 72 -7.04 -9.11 5.57
C ILE A 72 -6.11 -7.98 5.09
N TYR A 73 -6.34 -7.41 3.91
CA TYR A 73 -5.49 -6.35 3.38
C TYR A 73 -5.64 -5.03 4.13
N GLN A 74 -6.86 -4.64 4.50
CA GLN A 74 -7.09 -3.48 5.38
C GLN A 74 -6.39 -3.60 6.74
N GLN A 75 -6.26 -4.82 7.29
CA GLN A 75 -5.47 -5.05 8.50
C GLN A 75 -3.98 -4.81 8.26
N TRP A 76 -3.47 -5.20 7.08
CA TRP A 76 -2.09 -4.92 6.70
C TRP A 76 -1.85 -3.42 6.53
N GLU A 77 -2.74 -2.71 5.84
CA GLU A 77 -2.71 -1.25 5.69
C GLU A 77 -2.62 -0.57 7.05
N LYS A 78 -3.55 -0.87 7.98
CA LYS A 78 -3.53 -0.32 9.35
C LYS A 78 -2.23 -0.65 10.08
N LEU A 79 -1.70 -1.86 9.91
CA LEU A 79 -0.43 -2.26 10.50
C LEU A 79 0.72 -1.41 9.96
N VAL A 80 0.77 -1.17 8.64
CA VAL A 80 1.77 -0.32 7.99
C VAL A 80 1.64 1.13 8.46
N GLU A 81 0.43 1.69 8.54
CA GLU A 81 0.20 3.04 9.07
C GLU A 81 0.74 3.18 10.50
N GLU A 82 0.39 2.25 11.39
CA GLU A 82 0.87 2.28 12.78
C GLU A 82 2.37 1.99 12.92
N PHE A 83 2.91 1.15 12.04
CA PHE A 83 4.33 0.84 12.00
C PHE A 83 5.16 2.05 11.55
N THR A 84 4.74 2.73 10.49
CA THR A 84 5.50 3.85 9.89
C THR A 84 5.42 5.14 10.71
N LYS A 85 4.40 5.30 11.58
CA LYS A 85 4.37 6.36 12.61
C LYS A 85 5.50 6.24 13.63
N ARG A 86 6.11 5.06 13.77
CA ARG A 86 7.18 4.82 14.75
C ARG A 86 8.51 5.29 14.18
N HIS A 87 9.30 5.90 15.06
CA HIS A 87 10.64 6.35 14.72
C HIS A 87 11.61 5.16 14.83
N LEU A 88 12.15 4.73 13.69
CA LEU A 88 13.24 3.75 13.65
C LEU A 88 14.58 4.49 13.79
N THR A 89 15.45 4.00 14.67
CA THR A 89 16.81 4.55 14.83
C THR A 89 17.61 4.48 13.53
N LYS A 90 17.38 3.43 12.72
CA LYS A 90 17.96 3.25 11.41
C LYS A 90 16.84 3.05 10.39
N PRO A 91 16.57 4.02 9.49
CA PRO A 91 15.50 3.89 8.49
C PRO A 91 15.64 2.66 7.59
N VAL A 92 16.86 2.19 7.34
CA VAL A 92 17.15 1.00 6.53
C VAL A 92 16.65 -0.31 7.15
N ASP A 93 16.47 -0.36 8.47
CA ASP A 93 16.02 -1.58 9.17
C ASP A 93 14.50 -1.78 9.07
N ARG A 94 13.78 -0.86 8.39
CA ARG A 94 12.32 -0.84 8.28
C ARG A 94 11.76 -2.13 7.68
N ILE A 95 12.40 -2.66 6.65
CA ILE A 95 11.97 -3.89 5.98
C ILE A 95 12.21 -5.09 6.89
N SER A 96 13.40 -5.19 7.48
CA SER A 96 13.75 -6.25 8.43
C SER A 96 12.82 -6.26 9.65
N ALA A 97 12.41 -5.08 10.13
CA ALA A 97 11.53 -4.95 11.29
C ALA A 97 10.09 -5.42 11.02
N ILE A 98 9.60 -5.37 9.77
CA ILE A 98 8.26 -5.85 9.41
C ILE A 98 8.26 -7.25 8.81
N ALA A 99 9.43 -7.77 8.40
CA ALA A 99 9.56 -9.03 7.66
C ALA A 99 8.93 -10.25 8.36
N GLY A 100 9.01 -10.36 9.69
CA GLY A 100 8.36 -11.47 10.41
C GLY A 100 6.83 -11.42 10.35
N LEU A 101 6.25 -10.22 10.30
CA LEU A 101 4.80 -10.03 10.12
C LEU A 101 4.40 -10.29 8.65
N ALA A 102 5.24 -9.88 7.71
CA ALA A 102 5.07 -10.22 6.30
C ALA A 102 5.11 -11.74 6.09
N GLU A 103 6.10 -12.44 6.64
CA GLU A 103 6.23 -13.89 6.52
C GLU A 103 5.01 -14.62 7.10
N LYS A 104 4.53 -14.19 8.28
CA LYS A 104 3.32 -14.74 8.89
C LYS A 104 2.12 -14.56 7.96
N ARG A 105 1.93 -13.36 7.42
CA ARG A 105 0.80 -13.07 6.53
C ARG A 105 0.88 -13.86 5.22
N HIS A 106 2.08 -13.97 4.63
CA HIS A 106 2.32 -14.82 3.47
C HIS A 106 1.94 -16.28 3.73
N LYS A 107 2.26 -16.84 4.90
CA LYS A 107 1.85 -18.21 5.26
C LYS A 107 0.33 -18.35 5.43
N GLU A 108 -0.35 -17.30 5.87
CA GLU A 108 -1.81 -17.29 6.06
C GLU A 108 -2.57 -17.17 4.73
N THR A 109 -2.08 -16.36 3.79
CA THR A 109 -2.79 -16.01 2.55
C THR A 109 -2.26 -16.71 1.31
N ASN A 110 -1.02 -17.24 1.37
CA ASN A 110 -0.23 -17.67 0.22
C ASN A 110 -0.07 -16.57 -0.86
N ASP A 111 -0.18 -15.30 -0.47
CA ASP A 111 -0.06 -14.14 -1.36
C ASP A 111 1.40 -13.72 -1.54
N GLN A 112 1.76 -13.23 -2.72
CA GLN A 112 3.10 -12.73 -3.01
C GLN A 112 3.33 -11.37 -2.35
N TYR A 113 4.41 -11.30 -1.56
CA TYR A 113 4.87 -10.06 -0.93
C TYR A 113 5.73 -9.24 -1.89
N LEU A 114 5.36 -7.98 -2.09
CA LEU A 114 5.97 -7.04 -3.03
C LEU A 114 6.54 -5.84 -2.26
N MET A 115 7.64 -6.07 -1.55
CA MET A 115 8.38 -5.03 -0.82
C MET A 115 7.50 -4.10 0.02
N GLY A 116 6.62 -4.66 0.86
CA GLY A 116 5.71 -3.90 1.72
C GLY A 116 4.27 -3.92 1.25
N LEU A 117 4.01 -4.35 0.02
CA LEU A 117 2.69 -4.47 -0.60
C LEU A 117 2.34 -5.95 -0.84
N TRP A 118 1.08 -6.24 -1.12
CA TRP A 118 0.59 -7.59 -1.45
C TRP A 118 0.02 -7.64 -2.85
N SER A 119 0.32 -8.71 -3.60
CA SER A 119 0.00 -8.81 -5.02
C SER A 119 -1.50 -8.84 -5.32
N ASN A 120 -2.28 -9.59 -4.53
CA ASN A 120 -3.72 -9.73 -4.76
C ASN A 120 -4.53 -8.46 -4.46
N ASP A 121 -3.95 -7.49 -3.76
CA ASP A 121 -4.58 -6.19 -3.48
C ASP A 121 -3.63 -5.02 -3.83
N LEU A 122 -2.78 -5.24 -4.83
CA LEU A 122 -1.70 -4.32 -5.16
C LEU A 122 -2.25 -2.96 -5.60
N GLN A 123 -3.36 -2.94 -6.34
CA GLN A 123 -4.03 -1.69 -6.76
C GLN A 123 -4.29 -0.76 -5.57
N ASN A 124 -4.83 -1.29 -4.48
CA ASN A 124 -5.16 -0.51 -3.30
C ASN A 124 -3.93 -0.21 -2.47
N HIS A 125 -3.01 -1.18 -2.38
CA HIS A 125 -1.75 -1.00 -1.70
C HIS A 125 -0.84 0.04 -2.38
N LEU A 126 -1.01 0.33 -3.66
CA LEU A 126 -0.30 1.42 -4.34
C LEU A 126 -0.79 2.80 -3.89
N LEU A 127 -2.00 2.93 -3.32
CA LEU A 127 -2.60 4.22 -2.99
C LEU A 127 -2.13 4.84 -1.67
N TRP A 128 -1.08 4.32 -1.04
CA TRP A 128 -0.50 4.94 0.15
C TRP A 128 -0.08 6.39 -0.15
N CYS A 129 -0.14 7.27 0.85
CA CYS A 129 0.39 8.63 0.79
C CYS A 129 1.13 8.97 2.08
N VAL A 130 2.02 9.96 2.02
CA VAL A 130 2.75 10.42 3.21
C VAL A 130 1.88 11.38 4.03
N VAL A 131 1.97 11.31 5.36
CA VAL A 131 1.16 12.16 6.25
C VAL A 131 1.69 13.60 6.30
N ASP A 132 3.02 13.76 6.26
CA ASP A 132 3.69 15.07 6.33
C ASP A 132 4.79 15.12 5.26
N PRO A 133 4.48 15.55 4.01
CA PRO A 133 5.47 15.67 2.94
C PRO A 133 6.68 16.51 3.34
N ALA A 134 6.49 17.52 4.19
CA ALA A 134 7.53 18.45 4.64
C ALA A 134 8.60 17.82 5.50
N LYS A 135 8.21 16.82 6.30
CA LYS A 135 9.16 16.03 7.08
C LYS A 135 9.62 14.77 6.36
N THR A 136 9.17 14.55 5.13
CA THR A 136 9.46 13.32 4.39
C THR A 136 10.70 13.44 3.51
N SER A 137 11.62 12.52 3.73
CA SER A 137 12.72 12.23 2.81
C SER A 137 12.63 10.79 2.33
N ARG A 138 13.06 10.56 1.09
CA ARG A 138 13.36 9.21 0.62
C ARG A 138 14.56 8.66 1.38
N ILE A 139 14.54 7.38 1.68
CA ILE A 139 15.66 6.71 2.33
C ILE A 139 16.74 6.48 1.27
N THR A 140 17.69 7.39 1.18
CA THR A 140 18.78 7.37 0.18
C THR A 140 19.60 6.08 0.20
N GLN A 141 19.70 5.42 1.36
CA GLN A 141 20.41 4.15 1.53
C GLN A 141 19.62 2.94 0.99
N LEU A 142 18.35 3.13 0.59
CA LEU A 142 17.51 2.13 -0.05
C LEU A 142 17.31 2.52 -1.52
N SER A 143 18.41 2.76 -2.25
CA SER A 143 18.37 3.08 -3.69
C SER A 143 17.63 2.01 -4.50
N ASP A 144 17.75 0.75 -4.09
CA ASP A 144 17.07 -0.37 -4.74
C ASP A 144 15.57 -0.44 -4.42
N ALA A 145 15.06 0.34 -3.45
CA ALA A 145 13.64 0.32 -3.11
C ALA A 145 12.79 0.94 -4.24
N PRO A 146 11.73 0.25 -4.68
CA PRO A 146 10.86 0.77 -5.72
C PRO A 146 10.13 2.03 -5.30
N THR A 147 9.99 2.97 -6.23
CA THR A 147 9.35 4.26 -5.95
C THR A 147 7.88 4.10 -5.56
N TRP A 148 7.26 3.01 -6.00
CA TRP A 148 5.87 2.66 -5.74
C TRP A 148 5.64 1.99 -4.38
N SER A 149 6.71 1.65 -3.65
CA SER A 149 6.62 1.09 -2.30
C SER A 149 6.82 2.17 -1.21
N TRP A 150 6.00 2.10 -0.17
CA TRP A 150 6.13 2.95 1.03
C TRP A 150 7.45 2.71 1.78
N VAL A 151 8.12 1.59 1.52
CA VAL A 151 9.45 1.29 2.08
C VAL A 151 10.49 2.32 1.66
N ALA A 152 10.32 2.96 0.50
CA ALA A 152 11.26 3.94 -0.03
C ALA A 152 11.25 5.29 0.73
N VAL A 153 10.25 5.55 1.59
CA VAL A 153 10.11 6.82 2.33
C VAL A 153 10.36 6.65 3.83
N ASN A 154 10.97 7.65 4.45
CA ASN A 154 11.16 7.72 5.90
C ASN A 154 10.11 8.61 6.57
N SER A 155 8.83 8.26 6.42
CA SER A 155 7.73 9.01 7.02
C SER A 155 6.59 8.09 7.43
N ALA A 156 5.66 8.64 8.21
CA ALA A 156 4.37 8.01 8.44
C ALA A 156 3.58 8.02 7.13
N VAL A 157 2.99 6.86 6.81
CA VAL A 157 2.11 6.73 5.64
C VAL A 157 0.68 6.46 6.07
N ARG A 158 -0.22 6.66 5.11
CA ARG A 158 -1.67 6.57 5.21
C ARG A 158 -2.20 5.88 3.97
N PHE A 159 -3.23 5.06 4.09
CA PHE A 159 -4.05 4.59 2.98
C PHE A 159 -5.37 5.38 2.93
N PRO A 160 -5.92 5.67 1.75
CA PRO A 160 -7.22 6.32 1.65
C PRO A 160 -8.29 5.41 2.25
N LYS A 161 -9.23 6.01 2.99
CA LYS A 161 -10.43 5.29 3.42
C LYS A 161 -11.35 5.16 2.22
N ARG A 162 -11.61 3.94 1.79
CA ARG A 162 -12.50 3.67 0.68
C ARG A 162 -13.93 3.50 1.21
N PRO A 163 -14.96 3.88 0.44
CA PRO A 163 -16.36 3.75 0.86
C PRO A 163 -16.72 2.33 1.33
N TYR A 164 -16.19 1.33 0.65
CA TYR A 164 -16.33 -0.10 0.99
C TYR A 164 -15.63 -0.51 2.30
N ASP A 165 -14.69 0.29 2.82
CA ASP A 165 -14.00 0.03 4.09
C ASP A 165 -14.85 0.43 5.31
N MET A 166 -15.90 1.24 5.10
CA MET A 166 -16.66 1.89 6.18
C MET A 166 -17.94 1.13 6.57
N HIS A 167 -18.43 0.20 5.75
CA HIS A 167 -19.71 -0.48 5.96
C HIS A 167 -19.55 -1.77 6.78
N ARG A 168 -19.57 -1.62 8.10
CA ARG A 168 -19.60 -2.77 9.04
C ARG A 168 -21.02 -3.26 9.36
N PHE A 169 -22.07 -2.52 8.96
CA PHE A 169 -23.46 -2.88 9.27
C PHE A 169 -24.42 -2.40 8.17
N GLU A 170 -25.15 -3.37 7.61
CA GLU A 170 -26.41 -3.29 6.83
C GLU A 170 -26.40 -2.79 5.38
N SER A 171 -27.08 -3.56 4.52
CA SER A 171 -27.39 -3.36 3.09
C SER A 171 -26.23 -3.61 2.10
N PRO A 172 -26.54 -4.07 0.85
CA PRO A 172 -25.57 -4.80 0.04
C PRO A 172 -24.32 -3.96 -0.18
N MET A 173 -23.15 -4.56 0.06
CA MET A 173 -21.87 -4.00 -0.36
C MET A 173 -22.07 -3.49 -1.78
N PRO A 174 -21.90 -2.18 -2.05
CA PRO A 174 -21.75 -1.79 -3.44
C PRO A 174 -20.63 -2.69 -3.97
N SER A 175 -20.89 -3.38 -5.09
CA SER A 175 -19.90 -4.32 -5.60
C SER A 175 -18.60 -3.53 -5.79
N PRO A 176 -17.43 -4.07 -5.40
CA PRO A 176 -16.16 -3.46 -5.77
C PRO A 176 -16.23 -3.19 -7.27
N ILE A 177 -16.31 -1.92 -7.64
CA ILE A 177 -16.44 -1.57 -9.04
C ILE A 177 -15.13 -2.03 -9.69
N GLY A 178 -15.24 -2.68 -10.85
CA GLY A 178 -14.13 -3.39 -11.50
C GLY A 178 -12.83 -2.58 -11.49
N ASN A 179 -11.71 -3.29 -11.39
CA ASN A 179 -10.39 -2.69 -11.28
C ASN A 179 -10.19 -1.63 -12.38
N ALA A 180 -9.92 -0.37 -12.01
CA ALA A 180 -9.65 0.69 -13.00
C ALA A 180 -8.27 0.53 -13.66
N ILE A 181 -7.46 -0.39 -13.14
CA ILE A 181 -6.19 -0.84 -13.71
C ILE A 181 -6.16 -2.36 -13.84
N SER A 182 -5.44 -2.87 -14.84
CA SER A 182 -4.96 -4.24 -14.86
C SER A 182 -3.45 -4.26 -14.57
N ILE A 183 -3.01 -5.25 -13.80
CA ILE A 183 -1.60 -5.48 -13.50
C ILE A 183 -1.12 -6.52 -14.51
N GLU A 184 -0.26 -6.10 -15.43
CA GLU A 184 0.23 -6.96 -16.51
C GLU A 184 1.46 -7.76 -16.06
N GLU A 185 2.41 -7.09 -15.41
CA GLU A 185 3.67 -7.72 -15.02
C GLU A 185 4.26 -7.08 -13.75
N VAL A 186 4.88 -7.92 -12.92
CA VAL A 186 5.70 -7.49 -11.78
C VAL A 186 7.06 -8.15 -11.89
N GLU A 187 8.06 -7.39 -12.34
CA GLU A 187 9.45 -7.83 -12.43
C GLU A 187 10.18 -7.52 -11.11
N LEU A 188 10.68 -8.56 -10.44
CA LEU A 188 11.49 -8.44 -9.23
C LEU A 188 12.85 -9.10 -9.47
N GLU A 189 13.94 -8.35 -9.33
CA GLU A 189 15.27 -8.98 -9.30
C GLU A 189 15.43 -9.81 -8.02
N ARG A 190 15.44 -11.14 -8.12
CA ARG A 190 15.68 -12.00 -6.97
C ARG A 190 17.18 -12.17 -6.74
N LYS A 191 17.72 -11.37 -5.82
CA LYS A 191 19.01 -11.66 -5.19
C LYS A 191 18.71 -12.33 -3.83
N GLY A 192 19.59 -13.20 -3.30
CA GLY A 192 19.53 -13.70 -1.91
C GLY A 192 18.42 -14.70 -1.50
N GLN A 193 18.42 -15.08 -0.21
CA GLN A 193 17.59 -16.16 0.35
C GLN A 193 16.28 -15.71 1.01
N ASN A 194 16.16 -14.46 1.48
CA ASN A 194 14.97 -14.00 2.23
C ASN A 194 14.17 -12.94 1.46
N GLN A 195 13.08 -13.37 0.83
CA GLN A 195 12.17 -12.56 0.02
C GLN A 195 11.45 -11.42 0.78
N PHE A 196 11.45 -11.44 2.11
CA PHE A 196 10.73 -10.46 2.93
C PHE A 196 11.60 -9.29 3.38
N THR A 197 12.93 -9.46 3.36
CA THR A 197 13.90 -8.45 3.84
C THR A 197 14.67 -7.78 2.73
N GLN A 198 14.64 -8.37 1.55
CA GLN A 198 15.51 -7.97 0.46
C GLN A 198 14.92 -6.86 -0.38
N LEU A 199 15.73 -5.82 -0.60
CA LEU A 199 15.50 -4.87 -1.67
C LEU A 199 16.17 -5.32 -2.95
N SER A 200 15.48 -5.04 -4.03
CA SER A 200 16.01 -5.20 -5.37
C SER A 200 15.28 -4.25 -6.31
N PRO A 201 15.93 -3.82 -7.40
CA PRO A 201 15.26 -3.11 -8.46
C PRO A 201 14.00 -3.87 -8.89
N ALA A 202 12.90 -3.13 -9.04
CA ALA A 202 11.65 -3.71 -9.50
C ALA A 202 10.89 -2.79 -10.42
N ARG A 203 10.14 -3.43 -11.31
CA ARG A 203 9.22 -2.80 -12.23
C ARG A 203 7.84 -3.40 -12.02
N ILE A 204 6.84 -2.53 -12.10
CA ILE A 204 5.45 -2.94 -12.26
C ILE A 204 4.91 -2.35 -13.55
N THR A 205 4.26 -3.17 -14.36
CA THR A 205 3.58 -2.76 -15.58
C THR A 205 2.08 -2.84 -15.34
N LEU A 206 1.41 -1.71 -15.57
CA LEU A 206 -0.02 -1.52 -15.35
C LEU A 206 -0.65 -1.04 -16.65
N GLU A 207 -1.82 -1.56 -17.02
CA GLU A 207 -2.68 -0.91 -18.00
C GLU A 207 -3.76 -0.13 -17.25
N GLY A 208 -3.94 1.14 -17.59
CA GLY A 208 -4.85 2.00 -16.84
C GLY A 208 -5.17 3.30 -17.55
N ARG A 209 -6.02 4.09 -16.91
CA ARG A 209 -6.47 5.39 -17.43
C ARG A 209 -5.58 6.51 -16.90
N LEU A 210 -5.04 7.34 -17.80
CA LEU A 210 -4.06 8.38 -17.51
C LEU A 210 -4.63 9.76 -17.85
N ILE A 211 -4.31 10.75 -17.01
CA ILE A 211 -4.60 12.17 -17.25
C ILE A 211 -3.29 12.93 -17.34
N HIS A 212 -3.08 13.59 -18.49
CA HIS A 212 -1.99 14.54 -18.68
C HIS A 212 -2.27 15.84 -17.91
N ALA A 213 -1.37 16.23 -17.01
CA ALA A 213 -1.56 17.41 -16.17
C ALA A 213 -0.27 18.19 -15.93
N SER A 214 -0.41 19.45 -15.54
CA SER A 214 0.66 20.30 -15.04
C SER A 214 0.52 20.52 -13.54
N MET A 215 1.64 20.52 -12.82
CA MET A 215 1.66 20.64 -11.37
C MET A 215 1.73 22.11 -10.94
N GLN A 216 0.85 22.52 -10.03
CA GLN A 216 0.88 23.85 -9.42
C GLN A 216 0.90 23.75 -7.89
N ASN A 217 1.81 24.49 -7.26
CA ASN A 217 1.81 24.63 -5.80
C ASN A 217 0.71 25.60 -5.38
N THR A 218 -0.19 25.18 -4.48
CA THR A 218 -1.33 25.99 -4.04
C THR A 218 -1.03 26.88 -2.84
N ARG A 219 0.16 26.78 -2.22
CA ARG A 219 0.59 27.55 -1.03
C ARG A 219 -0.55 27.83 -0.02
N HIS A 220 -1.27 26.80 0.42
CA HIS A 220 -2.32 26.95 1.43
C HIS A 220 -1.89 26.33 2.77
N LYS A 221 -1.18 27.10 3.60
CA LYS A 221 -1.18 26.87 5.05
C LYS A 221 -2.54 27.27 5.62
N ASN A 222 -3.54 26.41 5.51
CA ASN A 222 -4.76 26.54 6.31
C ASN A 222 -4.59 25.77 7.63
N PRO A 223 -4.34 26.44 8.78
CA PRO A 223 -4.13 25.77 10.06
C PRO A 223 -5.37 25.04 10.62
N LYS A 224 -6.49 25.01 9.88
CA LYS A 224 -7.76 24.39 10.30
C LYS A 224 -8.13 23.11 9.53
N GLN A 225 -7.32 22.63 8.57
CA GLN A 225 -7.60 21.39 7.83
C GLN A 225 -6.52 20.34 8.11
N ASP A 226 -6.94 19.11 8.43
CA ASP A 226 -6.06 17.98 8.77
C ASP A 226 -5.33 17.37 7.55
N PHE A 227 -5.62 17.81 6.33
CA PHE A 227 -4.99 17.33 5.09
C PHE A 227 -4.47 18.49 4.25
N PHE A 228 -3.14 18.58 4.09
CA PHE A 228 -2.50 19.56 3.22
C PHE A 228 -2.27 18.94 1.85
N PHE A 229 -3.15 19.26 0.89
CA PHE A 229 -2.81 19.12 -0.52
C PHE A 229 -2.13 20.43 -0.97
N ASP A 230 -0.83 20.51 -0.78
CA ASP A 230 -0.02 21.67 -1.20
C ASP A 230 0.11 21.80 -2.72
N TRP A 231 -0.40 20.81 -3.46
CA TRP A 231 -0.27 20.69 -4.89
C TRP A 231 -1.60 20.33 -5.55
N VAL A 232 -1.80 20.85 -6.75
CA VAL A 232 -2.89 20.47 -7.64
C VAL A 232 -2.33 20.09 -9.00
N ALA A 233 -2.97 19.11 -9.62
CA ALA A 233 -2.76 18.74 -11.01
C ALA A 233 -3.80 19.51 -11.86
N LEU A 234 -3.35 20.25 -12.86
CA LEU A 234 -4.18 21.07 -13.75
C LEU A 234 -4.15 20.52 -15.17
N ASP A 235 -5.32 20.41 -15.81
CA ASP A 235 -5.41 20.04 -17.22
C ASP A 235 -4.92 21.17 -18.15
N GLU A 236 -4.93 20.91 -19.45
CA GLU A 236 -4.58 21.87 -20.49
C GLU A 236 -5.42 23.17 -20.44
N LYS A 237 -6.63 23.11 -19.88
CA LYS A 237 -7.55 24.25 -19.70
C LYS A 237 -7.41 24.92 -18.34
N GLN A 238 -6.37 24.58 -17.56
CA GLN A 238 -6.10 25.09 -16.21
C GLN A 238 -7.21 24.76 -15.20
N ARG A 239 -7.95 23.66 -15.41
CA ARG A 239 -8.94 23.15 -14.46
C ARG A 239 -8.28 22.12 -13.55
N THR A 240 -8.64 22.12 -12.27
CA THR A 240 -8.13 21.15 -11.30
C THR A 240 -8.61 19.73 -11.62
N CYS A 241 -7.69 18.86 -12.03
CA CYS A 241 -7.91 17.42 -12.21
C CYS A 241 -7.95 16.69 -10.88
N GLY A 242 -7.13 17.14 -9.93
CA GLY A 242 -7.01 16.50 -8.64
C GLY A 242 -6.04 17.22 -7.71
N HIS A 243 -6.12 16.84 -6.44
CA HIS A 243 -5.26 17.30 -5.38
C HIS A 243 -4.14 16.28 -5.15
N VAL A 244 -2.90 16.77 -5.02
CA VAL A 244 -1.72 15.91 -5.01
C VAL A 244 -0.97 16.01 -3.68
N ILE A 245 -0.59 14.85 -3.14
CA ILE A 245 0.34 14.72 -2.01
C ILE A 245 1.63 14.14 -2.57
N LEU A 246 2.71 14.91 -2.56
CA LEU A 246 4.01 14.43 -3.02
C LEU A 246 4.62 13.47 -1.99
N ASP A 247 5.30 12.44 -2.48
CA ASP A 247 6.04 11.50 -1.64
C ASP A 247 7.25 12.17 -0.94
N SER A 248 7.68 13.35 -1.41
CA SER A 248 8.71 14.19 -0.78
C SER A 248 8.64 15.63 -1.26
N GLU A 249 8.88 16.60 -0.37
CA GLU A 249 9.02 18.02 -0.73
C GLU A 249 10.22 18.33 -1.63
N ARG A 250 11.19 17.42 -1.76
CA ARG A 250 12.37 17.65 -2.62
C ARG A 250 12.05 17.65 -4.11
N PHE A 251 10.85 17.19 -4.47
CA PHE A 251 10.37 17.25 -5.85
C PHE A 251 10.05 18.70 -6.24
N HIS A 252 10.89 19.27 -7.10
CA HIS A 252 10.67 20.59 -7.68
C HIS A 252 9.72 20.45 -8.87
N VAL A 253 8.42 20.34 -8.60
CA VAL A 253 7.43 19.98 -9.62
C VAL A 253 6.57 21.15 -10.11
N ASN A 254 6.77 22.36 -9.62
CA ASN A 254 5.95 23.50 -10.06
C ASN A 254 6.15 23.79 -11.55
N GLY A 255 5.07 23.72 -12.33
CA GLY A 255 5.06 23.85 -13.79
C GLY A 255 5.51 22.58 -14.54
N LEU A 256 5.88 21.49 -13.85
CA LEU A 256 6.23 20.24 -14.52
C LEU A 256 4.98 19.52 -15.05
N SER A 257 5.13 18.93 -16.24
CA SER A 257 4.16 17.98 -16.78
C SER A 257 4.28 16.67 -16.02
N VAL A 258 3.13 16.14 -15.62
CA VAL A 258 2.99 14.87 -14.91
C VAL A 258 1.84 14.08 -15.49
N GLU A 259 1.82 12.82 -15.11
CA GLU A 259 0.89 11.82 -15.58
C GLU A 259 0.12 11.30 -14.37
N CYS A 260 -1.19 11.52 -14.34
CA CYS A 260 -2.03 11.09 -13.23
C CYS A 260 -2.74 9.78 -13.58
N LEU A 261 -2.25 8.66 -13.06
CA LEU A 261 -2.82 7.33 -13.27
C LEU A 261 -4.00 7.11 -12.33
N TRP A 262 -5.17 6.81 -12.88
CA TRP A 262 -6.40 6.53 -12.14
C TRP A 262 -6.47 5.06 -11.71
N ILE A 263 -6.55 4.80 -10.40
CA ILE A 263 -6.45 3.44 -9.83
C ILE A 263 -7.74 3.00 -9.15
N ASP A 264 -8.29 3.84 -8.28
CA ASP A 264 -9.57 3.59 -7.62
C ASP A 264 -10.57 4.59 -8.19
N PRO A 265 -11.61 4.12 -8.89
CA PRO A 265 -12.58 5.01 -9.49
C PRO A 265 -13.51 5.67 -8.47
N GLY A 266 -13.48 5.27 -7.19
CA GLY A 266 -14.41 5.74 -6.18
C GLY A 266 -15.78 5.06 -6.31
N VAL A 267 -16.84 5.79 -5.96
CA VAL A 267 -18.22 5.29 -6.11
C VAL A 267 -18.83 5.88 -7.38
N ALA A 268 -19.53 5.03 -8.14
CA ALA A 268 -20.44 5.48 -9.19
C ALA A 268 -21.63 6.24 -8.57
N GLU A 269 -22.04 7.33 -9.22
CA GLU A 269 -23.22 8.12 -8.82
C GLU A 269 -24.53 7.33 -8.98
N ASP A 270 -24.56 6.29 -9.82
CA ASP A 270 -25.70 5.42 -10.07
C ASP A 270 -25.24 3.96 -10.27
N LEU A 271 -25.80 3.02 -9.48
CA LEU A 271 -25.40 1.61 -9.48
C LEU A 271 -26.11 0.77 -10.55
N ASP A 272 -27.20 1.29 -11.14
CA ASP A 272 -28.08 0.54 -12.05
C ASP A 272 -27.74 0.75 -13.54
N LEU A 273 -26.67 1.48 -13.84
CA LEU A 273 -26.27 1.84 -15.19
C LEU A 273 -24.83 1.42 -15.50
N ASP A 274 -24.53 1.20 -16.78
CA ASP A 274 -23.21 0.75 -17.24
C ASP A 274 -22.06 1.66 -16.74
N PRO A 275 -20.91 1.07 -16.36
CA PRO A 275 -19.79 1.78 -15.73
C PRO A 275 -19.04 2.68 -16.73
N GLU A 276 -19.49 3.92 -16.88
CA GLU A 276 -18.81 4.95 -17.66
C GLU A 276 -17.97 5.89 -16.77
N PRO A 277 -16.70 6.20 -17.12
CA PRO A 277 -15.79 7.05 -16.32
C PRO A 277 -16.37 8.41 -15.89
N GLU A 278 -17.34 8.93 -16.64
CA GLU A 278 -17.94 10.25 -16.41
C GLU A 278 -18.87 10.31 -15.18
N ARG A 279 -19.21 9.16 -14.58
CA ARG A 279 -20.20 9.04 -13.50
C ARG A 279 -19.59 8.76 -12.13
N TYR A 280 -18.28 8.95 -11.99
CA TYR A 280 -17.54 8.66 -10.77
C TYR A 280 -17.24 9.93 -9.97
N THR A 281 -17.37 9.82 -8.65
CA THR A 281 -17.40 10.96 -7.71
C THR A 281 -16.03 11.56 -7.34
N GLY A 282 -14.99 11.32 -8.14
CA GLY A 282 -13.62 11.58 -7.72
C GLY A 282 -13.07 10.38 -6.96
N GLY A 283 -11.99 9.81 -7.51
CA GLY A 283 -11.32 8.62 -7.00
C GLY A 283 -9.88 8.89 -6.59
N PHE A 284 -9.07 7.84 -6.55
CA PHE A 284 -7.67 7.92 -6.14
C PHE A 284 -6.73 7.39 -7.22
N GLY A 285 -5.48 7.86 -7.18
CA GLY A 285 -4.46 7.42 -8.10
C GLY A 285 -3.07 7.91 -7.76
N LEU A 286 -2.19 7.84 -8.76
CA LEU A 286 -0.78 8.18 -8.63
C LEU A 286 -0.42 9.37 -9.50
N ALA A 287 0.42 10.26 -8.96
CA ALA A 287 1.13 11.25 -9.74
C ALA A 287 2.46 10.63 -10.17
N LEU A 288 2.69 10.63 -11.48
CA LEU A 288 3.84 9.99 -12.12
C LEU A 288 4.63 11.02 -12.92
N LEU A 289 5.95 10.95 -12.80
CA LEU A 289 6.87 11.67 -13.68
C LEU A 289 7.27 10.73 -14.82
N ARG A 290 6.97 11.15 -16.05
CA ARG A 290 7.38 10.43 -17.26
C ARG A 290 8.86 10.68 -17.55
N THR A 291 9.63 9.62 -17.69
CA THR A 291 11.06 9.67 -18.08
C THR A 291 11.32 8.62 -19.16
N PRO A 292 12.25 8.86 -20.10
CA PRO A 292 12.67 7.80 -21.02
C PRO A 292 13.56 6.78 -20.29
N ASP A 293 13.46 5.51 -20.68
CA ASP A 293 14.43 4.47 -20.33
C ASP A 293 15.66 4.50 -21.27
N THR A 294 16.57 3.54 -21.10
CA THR A 294 17.78 3.43 -21.94
C THR A 294 17.48 3.17 -23.42
N THR A 295 16.28 2.72 -23.76
CA THR A 295 15.80 2.46 -25.12
C THR A 295 14.93 3.58 -25.67
N GLY A 296 14.66 4.63 -24.87
CA GLY A 296 13.76 5.73 -25.21
C GLY A 296 12.28 5.43 -24.98
N ARG A 297 11.92 4.27 -24.42
CA ARG A 297 10.53 3.96 -24.04
C ARG A 297 10.12 4.76 -22.81
N PRO A 298 8.87 5.21 -22.72
CA PRO A 298 8.38 5.90 -21.53
C PRO A 298 8.30 4.94 -20.35
N ILE A 299 8.97 5.32 -19.28
CA ILE A 299 8.85 4.74 -17.95
C ILE A 299 8.40 5.83 -16.99
N TYR A 300 7.88 5.42 -15.85
CA TYR A 300 7.23 6.31 -14.92
C TYR A 300 7.86 6.18 -13.54
N ILE A 301 8.08 7.32 -12.91
CA ILE A 301 8.52 7.40 -11.53
C ILE A 301 7.36 7.92 -10.71
N ARG A 302 6.94 7.17 -9.70
CA ARG A 302 5.95 7.67 -8.76
C ARG A 302 6.54 8.84 -7.96
N ILE A 303 5.84 9.97 -7.99
CA ILE A 303 6.19 11.18 -7.25
C ILE A 303 5.14 11.55 -6.19
N GLY A 304 3.95 10.94 -6.23
CA GLY A 304 2.92 11.20 -5.23
C GLY A 304 1.61 10.46 -5.43
N PHE A 305 0.66 10.78 -4.56
CA PHE A 305 -0.72 10.34 -4.56
C PHE A 305 -1.64 11.44 -5.10
N VAL A 306 -2.70 11.06 -5.82
CA VAL A 306 -3.70 11.98 -6.37
C VAL A 306 -5.09 11.62 -5.84
N GLN A 307 -5.81 12.62 -5.34
CA GLN A 307 -7.25 12.57 -5.16
C GLN A 307 -7.91 13.32 -6.31
N PHE A 308 -8.61 12.61 -7.20
CA PHE A 308 -9.23 13.21 -8.38
C PHE A 308 -10.49 14.00 -8.05
N ALA A 309 -10.73 15.05 -8.81
CA ALA A 309 -11.99 15.80 -8.80
C ALA A 309 -12.95 15.21 -9.86
N GLY A 310 -14.19 14.92 -9.46
CA GLY A 310 -15.17 14.25 -10.34
C GLY A 310 -15.45 14.95 -11.68
N ALA A 311 -15.32 16.29 -11.75
CA ALA A 311 -15.63 17.06 -12.95
C ALA A 311 -14.69 16.81 -14.16
N VAL A 312 -13.51 16.22 -13.95
CA VAL A 312 -12.46 16.09 -14.99
C VAL A 312 -12.29 14.65 -15.51
N ILE A 313 -12.91 13.64 -14.86
CA ILE A 313 -12.79 12.22 -15.24
C ILE A 313 -13.40 11.91 -16.63
N LYS A 314 -14.07 12.89 -17.25
CA LYS A 314 -14.66 12.78 -18.60
C LYS A 314 -13.66 12.53 -19.72
N TRP A 315 -12.37 12.76 -19.49
CA TRP A 315 -11.35 12.55 -20.52
C TRP A 315 -10.09 11.94 -19.92
N ILE A 316 -9.80 10.70 -20.34
CA ILE A 316 -8.71 9.86 -19.86
C ILE A 316 -8.25 8.94 -20.99
N ASP A 317 -6.95 8.73 -21.11
CA ASP A 317 -6.37 7.84 -22.11
C ASP A 317 -6.05 6.48 -21.48
N LYS A 318 -6.46 5.37 -22.12
CA LYS A 318 -6.04 4.03 -21.67
C LYS A 318 -4.64 3.75 -22.22
N VAL A 319 -3.68 3.53 -21.32
CA VAL A 319 -2.27 3.36 -21.67
C VAL A 319 -1.58 2.33 -20.78
N GLU A 320 -0.49 1.78 -21.29
CA GLU A 320 0.44 0.94 -20.53
C GLU A 320 1.48 1.82 -19.80
N VAL A 321 1.65 1.57 -18.51
CA VAL A 321 2.47 2.35 -17.59
C VAL A 321 3.43 1.42 -16.84
N SER A 322 4.73 1.55 -17.12
CA SER A 322 5.77 0.86 -16.36
C SER A 322 6.35 1.77 -15.28
N ILE A 323 6.11 1.44 -14.00
CA ILE A 323 6.65 2.18 -12.85
C ILE A 323 7.89 1.47 -12.31
N ILE A 324 9.01 2.19 -12.19
CA ILE A 324 10.31 1.60 -11.83
C ILE A 324 10.91 2.17 -10.54
N SER A 325 11.93 1.50 -9.98
CA SER A 325 12.87 2.08 -9.01
C SER A 325 13.79 3.13 -9.69
N ILE A 326 14.29 4.12 -8.93
CA ILE A 326 15.34 5.03 -9.41
C ILE A 326 16.68 4.30 -9.24
N ILE A 327 17.38 4.05 -10.35
CA ILE A 327 18.70 3.40 -10.39
C ILE A 327 19.80 4.36 -9.94
#